data_AF-A0A7I8DBD5-F1
#
_entry.id   AF-A0A7I8DBD5-F1
#
_cell.length_a   1.000
_cell.length_b   1.000
_cell.length_c   1.000
_cell.angle_alpha   90.00
_cell.angle_beta   90.00
_cell.angle_gamma   90.00
#
_symmetry.space_group_name_H-M   'P 1'
#
loop_
_entity.id
_entity.type
_entity.pdbx_description
1 polymer ?
#
loop_
_entity_poly.entity_id
_entity_poly.type
_entity_poly.pdbx_seq_one_letter_code
_entity_poly.pdbx_strand_id
1 'polypeptide(L)'
;MRPIKYSIYMNIAIELARASTCRVHVGCVVVGPDGIIHGLGYNGSLPGHPHCEDVGCDFDEHGHCKATLHAERNALRRAGEKARNGIAFVTHFPCPDCAKELVDYGISAVLFQNDYRRSPISVRILERAHIRVLPFTEMKEESFIQLEEQIGWRKPTKGGTAEWTNRT
;
A
#
# COMPACT_ATOMS: atom_id res chain seq x y z
N MET A 1 13.17 -8.01 16.05
CA MET A 1 13.59 -7.17 14.91
C MET A 1 12.38 -6.91 14.01
N ARG A 2 11.55 -5.93 14.37
CA ARG A 2 10.34 -5.54 13.59
C ARG A 2 10.64 -4.79 12.27
N PRO A 3 11.73 -4.00 12.16
CA PRO A 3 12.07 -3.30 10.92
C PRO A 3 12.26 -4.23 9.73
N ILE A 4 12.86 -5.41 9.93
CA ILE A 4 13.11 -6.39 8.86
C ILE A 4 11.80 -6.85 8.22
N LYS A 5 10.76 -7.14 9.01
CA LYS A 5 9.46 -7.62 8.51
C LYS A 5 8.82 -6.61 7.56
N TYR A 6 8.75 -5.35 7.98
CA TYR A 6 8.16 -4.27 7.20
C TYR A 6 9.01 -3.94 5.95
N SER A 7 10.34 -3.99 6.07
CA SER A 7 11.25 -3.87 4.93
C SER A 7 11.09 -4.98 3.91
N ILE A 8 10.80 -6.23 4.33
CA ILE A 8 10.50 -7.32 3.40
C ILE A 8 9.26 -6.97 2.57
N TYR A 9 8.17 -6.51 3.20
CA TYR A 9 6.95 -6.16 2.46
C TYR A 9 7.16 -5.00 1.49
N MET A 10 7.87 -3.95 1.92
CA MET A 10 8.19 -2.84 1.02
C MET A 10 9.13 -3.29 -0.12
N ASN A 11 10.14 -4.12 0.17
CA ASN A 11 11.03 -4.64 -0.86
C ASN A 11 10.28 -5.52 -1.87
N ILE A 12 9.30 -6.31 -1.44
CA ILE A 12 8.43 -7.03 -2.37
C ILE A 12 7.66 -6.05 -3.27
N ALA A 13 7.13 -4.95 -2.72
CA ALA A 13 6.46 -3.92 -3.53
C ALA A 13 7.42 -3.27 -4.55
N ILE A 14 8.67 -3.00 -4.15
CA ILE A 14 9.72 -2.48 -5.05
C ILE A 14 10.03 -3.46 -6.17
N GLU A 15 10.17 -4.75 -5.86
CA GLU A 15 10.44 -5.77 -6.88
C GLU A 15 9.25 -5.97 -7.81
N LEU A 16 8.01 -5.92 -7.30
CA LEU A 16 6.80 -5.95 -8.14
C LEU A 16 6.75 -4.79 -9.13
N ALA A 17 7.19 -3.59 -8.74
CA ALA A 17 7.18 -2.43 -9.62
C ALA A 17 7.99 -2.65 -10.91
N ARG A 18 9.00 -3.53 -10.89
CA ARG A 18 9.80 -3.89 -12.08
C ARG A 18 8.99 -4.61 -13.15
N ALA A 19 7.85 -5.22 -12.80
CA ALA A 19 6.94 -5.86 -13.73
C ALA A 19 5.92 -4.89 -14.37
N SER A 20 5.93 -3.61 -13.99
CA SER A 20 5.09 -2.58 -14.62
C SER A 20 5.51 -2.37 -16.07
N THR A 21 4.50 -2.25 -16.95
CA THR A 21 4.68 -2.01 -18.39
C THR A 21 4.17 -0.63 -18.79
N CYS A 22 4.41 0.38 -17.94
CA CYS A 22 3.91 1.75 -18.09
C CYS A 22 4.95 2.74 -17.57
N ARG A 23 4.87 4.01 -18.02
CA ARG A 23 5.87 5.07 -17.76
C ARG A 23 6.34 5.19 -16.31
N VAL A 24 5.44 5.00 -15.34
CA VAL A 24 5.79 5.02 -13.91
C VAL A 24 5.63 3.61 -13.38
N HIS A 25 6.65 3.10 -12.71
CA HIS A 25 6.70 1.73 -12.21
C HIS A 25 6.29 1.72 -10.75
N VAL A 26 5.08 1.23 -10.48
CA VAL A 26 4.46 1.20 -9.16
C VAL A 26 4.19 -0.24 -8.76
N GLY A 27 4.49 -0.57 -7.50
CA GLY A 27 4.16 -1.85 -6.90
C GLY A 27 3.46 -1.65 -5.57
N CYS A 28 2.61 -2.60 -5.19
CA CYS A 28 1.82 -2.58 -3.98
C CYS A 28 1.69 -3.99 -3.38
N VAL A 29 1.79 -4.07 -2.06
CA VAL A 29 1.57 -5.27 -1.26
C VAL A 29 0.55 -4.95 -0.19
N VAL A 30 -0.48 -5.78 -0.07
CA VAL A 30 -1.51 -5.67 0.97
C VAL A 30 -1.28 -6.79 1.99
N VAL A 31 -1.04 -6.40 3.23
CA VAL A 31 -0.81 -7.29 4.37
C VAL A 31 -2.00 -7.20 5.32
N GLY A 32 -2.59 -8.34 5.66
CA GLY A 32 -3.71 -8.42 6.59
C GLY A 32 -3.28 -8.31 8.06
N PRO A 33 -4.24 -8.16 8.99
CA PRO A 33 -3.97 -8.11 10.43
C PRO A 33 -3.35 -9.39 11.01
N ASP A 34 -3.46 -10.51 10.30
CA ASP A 34 -2.75 -11.77 10.58
C ASP A 34 -1.26 -11.72 10.20
N GLY A 35 -0.79 -10.62 9.59
CA GLY A 35 0.58 -10.46 9.13
C GLY A 35 0.89 -11.21 7.84
N ILE A 36 -0.12 -11.72 7.14
CA ILE A 36 0.02 -12.47 5.89
C ILE A 36 -0.20 -11.51 4.70
N ILE A 37 0.56 -11.74 3.62
CA ILE A 37 0.34 -11.06 2.35
C ILE A 37 -0.91 -11.66 1.69
N HIS A 38 -1.95 -10.85 1.51
CA HIS A 38 -3.17 -11.27 0.81
C HIS A 38 -3.26 -10.71 -0.60
N GLY A 39 -2.54 -9.64 -0.91
CA GLY A 39 -2.58 -9.00 -2.22
C GLY A 39 -1.20 -8.53 -2.68
N LEU A 40 -0.91 -8.76 -3.96
CA LEU A 40 0.27 -8.27 -4.67
C LEU A 40 -0.19 -7.55 -5.94
N GLY A 41 0.39 -6.41 -6.26
CA GLY A 41 0.01 -5.66 -7.45
C GLY A 41 1.16 -4.83 -8.00
N TYR A 42 1.15 -4.66 -9.31
CA TYR A 42 1.91 -3.64 -10.04
C TYR A 42 0.98 -2.98 -11.05
N ASN A 43 1.31 -1.79 -11.52
CA ASN A 43 0.49 -1.13 -12.52
C ASN A 43 0.75 -1.67 -13.94
N GLY A 44 -0.30 -1.85 -14.72
CA GLY A 44 -0.19 -2.44 -16.06
C GLY A 44 -1.51 -2.44 -16.82
N SER A 45 -1.44 -2.76 -18.10
CA SER A 45 -2.60 -2.79 -18.99
C SER A 45 -3.66 -3.79 -18.53
N LEU A 46 -4.90 -3.57 -18.96
CA LEU A 46 -5.99 -4.51 -18.75
C LEU A 46 -5.70 -5.87 -19.41
N PRO A 47 -6.24 -6.98 -18.88
CA PRO A 47 -6.09 -8.29 -19.52
C PRO A 47 -6.54 -8.26 -20.99
N GLY A 48 -5.65 -8.68 -21.89
CA GLY A 48 -5.90 -8.70 -23.34
C GLY A 48 -5.71 -7.36 -24.07
N HIS A 49 -5.38 -6.27 -23.36
CA HIS A 49 -5.04 -4.99 -23.97
C HIS A 49 -3.52 -4.89 -24.22
N PRO A 50 -3.09 -4.13 -25.25
CA PRO A 50 -1.67 -3.91 -25.52
C PRO A 50 -0.98 -3.18 -24.35
N HIS A 51 0.32 -3.43 -24.16
CA HIS A 51 1.11 -2.76 -23.13
C HIS A 51 1.51 -1.36 -23.57
N CYS A 52 1.61 -0.42 -22.62
CA CYS A 52 2.03 0.95 -22.94
C CYS A 52 3.47 1.01 -23.49
N GLU A 53 4.28 0.00 -23.23
CA GLU A 53 5.62 -0.16 -23.83
C GLU A 53 5.55 -0.47 -25.33
N ASP A 54 4.48 -1.12 -25.79
CA ASP A 54 4.30 -1.51 -27.19
C ASP A 54 3.66 -0.39 -28.01
N VAL A 55 2.64 0.27 -27.45
CA VAL A 55 1.77 1.21 -28.19
C VAL A 55 1.79 2.65 -27.68
N GLY A 56 2.57 2.91 -26.63
CA GLY A 56 2.56 4.20 -25.93
C GLY A 56 1.46 4.30 -24.86
N CYS A 57 1.62 5.27 -23.95
CA CYS A 57 0.62 5.55 -22.92
C CYS A 57 -0.55 6.37 -23.50
N ASP A 58 -1.76 6.06 -23.07
CA ASP A 58 -2.97 6.84 -23.37
C ASP A 58 -3.18 7.90 -22.27
N PHE A 59 -2.82 9.16 -22.55
CA PHE A 59 -2.80 10.23 -21.55
C PHE A 59 -4.08 11.07 -21.55
N ASP A 60 -4.56 11.44 -20.37
CA ASP A 60 -5.54 12.52 -20.21
C ASP A 60 -4.91 13.91 -20.40
N GLU A 61 -5.76 14.95 -20.37
CA GLU A 61 -5.37 16.37 -20.44
C GLU A 61 -4.42 16.84 -19.32
N HIS A 62 -4.21 16.02 -18.29
CA HIS A 62 -3.31 16.28 -17.16
C HIS A 62 -2.04 15.39 -17.19
N GLY A 63 -1.86 14.60 -18.26
CA GLY A 63 -0.71 13.72 -18.45
C GLY A 63 -0.72 12.47 -17.56
N HIS A 64 -1.91 12.01 -17.12
CA HIS A 64 -2.06 10.72 -16.45
C HIS A 64 -2.45 9.63 -17.46
N CYS A 65 -1.74 8.51 -17.42
CA CYS A 65 -2.08 7.35 -18.24
C CYS A 65 -3.42 6.75 -17.76
N LYS A 66 -4.33 6.47 -18.70
CA LYS A 66 -5.65 5.84 -18.44
C LYS A 66 -5.76 4.41 -18.95
N ALA A 67 -4.75 3.93 -19.68
CA ALA A 67 -4.73 2.57 -20.22
C ALA A 67 -4.49 1.47 -19.16
N THR A 68 -3.96 1.83 -17.98
CA THR A 68 -3.51 0.86 -16.98
C THR A 68 -4.30 0.89 -15.69
N LEU A 69 -4.48 -0.27 -15.06
CA LEU A 69 -4.85 -0.33 -13.65
C LEU A 69 -3.64 -0.04 -12.78
N HIS A 70 -3.86 0.69 -11.69
CA HIS A 70 -2.83 1.01 -10.71
C HIS A 70 -2.48 -0.20 -9.83
N ALA A 71 -1.29 -0.16 -9.23
CA ALA A 71 -0.77 -1.24 -8.42
C ALA A 71 -1.65 -1.53 -7.19
N GLU A 72 -2.14 -0.48 -6.53
CA GLU A 72 -2.99 -0.54 -5.34
C GLU A 72 -4.29 -1.29 -5.65
N ARG A 73 -4.96 -0.91 -6.75
CA ARG A 73 -6.19 -1.56 -7.23
C ARG A 73 -5.97 -3.04 -7.53
N ASN A 74 -4.86 -3.35 -8.19
CA ASN A 74 -4.48 -4.73 -8.51
C ASN A 74 -4.18 -5.56 -7.26
N ALA A 75 -3.55 -4.98 -6.23
CA ALA A 75 -3.29 -5.65 -4.96
C ALA A 75 -4.58 -5.86 -4.14
N LEU A 76 -5.41 -4.82 -4.01
CA LEU A 76 -6.69 -4.86 -3.30
C LEU A 76 -7.64 -5.89 -3.90
N ARG A 77 -7.79 -5.93 -5.23
CA ARG A 77 -8.64 -6.92 -5.92
C ARG A 77 -8.23 -8.37 -5.61
N ARG A 78 -6.92 -8.63 -5.43
CA ARG A 78 -6.42 -9.96 -5.08
C ARG A 78 -6.60 -10.29 -3.60
N ALA A 79 -6.43 -9.29 -2.72
CA ALA A 79 -6.67 -9.45 -1.29
C ALA A 79 -8.15 -9.65 -0.94
N GLY A 80 -9.06 -9.00 -1.67
CA GLY A 80 -10.49 -9.03 -1.40
C GLY A 80 -10.79 -8.57 0.03
N GLU A 81 -11.70 -9.26 0.70
CA GLU A 81 -12.09 -8.94 2.09
C GLU A 81 -10.94 -9.04 3.10
N LYS A 82 -9.90 -9.83 2.79
CA LYS A 82 -8.73 -9.99 3.67
C LYS A 82 -7.84 -8.74 3.72
N ALA A 83 -8.10 -7.74 2.88
CA ALA A 83 -7.48 -6.43 2.96
C ALA A 83 -7.93 -5.62 4.19
N ARG A 84 -9.12 -5.93 4.74
CA ARG A 84 -9.73 -5.15 5.83
C ARG A 84 -8.85 -5.16 7.08
N ASN A 85 -8.74 -4.00 7.70
CA ASN A 85 -7.82 -3.71 8.80
C ASN A 85 -6.35 -3.96 8.45
N GLY A 86 -6.03 -4.00 7.16
CA GLY A 86 -4.70 -4.28 6.62
C GLY A 86 -3.78 -3.05 6.57
N ILE A 87 -2.54 -3.30 6.17
CA ILE A 87 -1.57 -2.27 5.77
C ILE A 87 -1.26 -2.45 4.28
N ALA A 88 -1.35 -1.36 3.51
CA ALA A 88 -0.87 -1.30 2.14
C ALA A 88 0.55 -0.73 2.11
N PHE A 89 1.49 -1.50 1.58
CA PHE A 89 2.86 -1.06 1.27
C PHE A 89 2.91 -0.72 -0.21
N VAL A 90 3.19 0.52 -0.56
CA VAL A 90 3.14 1.00 -1.95
C VAL A 90 4.41 1.78 -2.29
N THR A 91 4.93 1.63 -3.50
CA THR A 91 6.17 2.35 -3.85
C THR A 91 5.95 3.84 -4.07
N HIS A 92 4.73 4.27 -4.41
CA HIS A 92 4.38 5.65 -4.70
C HIS A 92 3.12 6.08 -3.94
N PHE A 93 3.04 7.36 -3.57
CA PHE A 93 1.86 7.90 -2.88
C PHE A 93 0.56 7.68 -3.70
N PRO A 94 -0.54 7.20 -3.08
CA PRO A 94 -1.73 6.80 -3.82
C PRO A 94 -2.48 7.98 -4.45
N CYS A 95 -2.91 7.80 -5.71
CA CYS A 95 -3.75 8.77 -6.40
C CYS A 95 -5.17 8.85 -5.77
N PRO A 96 -6.00 9.84 -6.12
CA PRO A 96 -7.31 10.01 -5.50
C PRO A 96 -8.24 8.80 -5.65
N ASP A 97 -8.19 8.08 -6.77
CA ASP A 97 -9.03 6.91 -6.98
C ASP A 97 -8.54 5.70 -6.19
N CYS A 98 -7.22 5.48 -6.12
CA CYS A 98 -6.65 4.46 -5.24
C CYS A 98 -6.90 4.78 -3.76
N ALA A 99 -6.87 6.05 -3.36
CA ALA A 99 -7.23 6.48 -2.01
C ALA A 99 -8.68 6.10 -1.65
N LYS A 100 -9.65 6.28 -2.56
CA LYS A 100 -11.04 5.84 -2.36
C LYS A 100 -11.12 4.32 -2.17
N GLU A 101 -10.43 3.56 -3.01
CA GLU A 101 -10.44 2.09 -2.92
C GLU A 101 -9.79 1.58 -1.62
N LEU A 102 -8.68 2.19 -1.18
CA LEU A 102 -8.05 1.85 0.10
C LEU A 102 -9.05 2.05 1.27
N VAL A 103 -9.84 3.12 1.23
CA VAL A 103 -10.91 3.37 2.21
C VAL A 103 -12.03 2.32 2.11
N ASP A 104 -12.51 2.04 0.90
CA ASP A 104 -13.61 1.10 0.65
C ASP A 104 -13.28 -0.33 1.13
N TYR A 105 -12.05 -0.79 0.87
CA TYR A 105 -11.56 -2.08 1.34
C TYR A 105 -11.23 -2.10 2.85
N GLY A 106 -11.29 -0.95 3.53
CA GLY A 106 -11.07 -0.83 4.97
C GLY A 106 -9.61 -0.99 5.38
N ILE A 107 -8.67 -0.49 4.59
CA ILE A 107 -7.24 -0.44 4.95
C ILE A 107 -7.05 0.50 6.14
N SER A 108 -6.23 0.11 7.12
CA SER A 108 -5.95 0.92 8.31
C SER A 108 -4.72 1.81 8.16
N ALA A 109 -3.74 1.39 7.33
CA ALA A 109 -2.55 2.18 7.08
C ALA A 109 -1.99 2.02 5.67
N VAL A 110 -1.33 3.07 5.19
CA VAL A 110 -0.60 3.12 3.93
C VAL A 110 0.83 3.56 4.23
N LEU A 111 1.79 2.70 3.91
CA LEU A 111 3.21 2.99 3.96
C LEU A 111 3.72 3.16 2.54
N PHE A 112 4.23 4.34 2.21
CA PHE A 112 4.67 4.66 0.85
C PHE A 112 6.16 4.99 0.78
N GLN A 113 6.85 4.59 -0.28
CA GLN A 113 8.28 4.89 -0.43
C GLN A 113 8.54 6.28 -1.03
N ASN A 114 7.85 6.64 -2.11
CA ASN A 114 8.08 7.88 -2.86
C ASN A 114 6.87 8.81 -2.78
N ASP A 115 7.07 10.07 -2.40
CA ASP A 115 6.02 11.10 -2.34
C ASP A 115 5.69 11.68 -3.73
N TYR A 116 5.33 10.80 -4.66
CA TYR A 116 5.11 11.13 -6.06
C TYR A 116 3.72 11.74 -6.28
N ARG A 117 3.68 12.94 -6.89
CA ARG A 117 2.44 13.65 -7.27
C ARG A 117 1.39 13.64 -6.14
N ARG A 118 1.84 13.94 -4.91
CA ARG A 118 0.99 13.94 -3.72
C ARG A 118 -0.22 14.86 -3.90
N SER A 119 -1.40 14.26 -4.02
CA SER A 119 -2.62 15.02 -4.22
C SER A 119 -3.23 15.45 -2.87
N PRO A 120 -3.55 16.74 -2.67
CA PRO A 120 -4.30 17.19 -1.50
C PRO A 120 -5.68 16.51 -1.39
N ILE A 121 -6.26 16.06 -2.51
CA ILE A 121 -7.53 15.33 -2.52
C ILE A 121 -7.34 13.95 -1.87
N SER A 122 -6.32 13.19 -2.29
CA SER A 122 -5.97 11.90 -1.68
C SER A 122 -5.73 12.02 -0.18
N VAL A 123 -4.97 13.04 0.25
CA VAL A 123 -4.69 13.30 1.67
C VAL A 123 -6.00 13.47 2.45
N ARG A 124 -6.90 14.36 2.00
CA ARG A 124 -8.19 14.57 2.66
C ARG A 124 -9.07 13.32 2.69
N ILE A 125 -9.05 12.49 1.64
CA ILE A 125 -9.82 11.23 1.61
C ILE A 125 -9.32 10.29 2.72
N LEU A 126 -8.00 10.07 2.78
CA LEU A 126 -7.38 9.15 3.73
C LEU A 126 -7.51 9.67 5.18
N GLU A 127 -7.34 10.97 5.41
CA GLU A 127 -7.48 11.61 6.72
C GLU A 127 -8.91 11.50 7.27
N ARG A 128 -9.93 11.76 6.43
CA ARG A 128 -11.35 11.65 6.82
C ARG A 128 -11.76 10.23 7.17
N ALA A 129 -11.11 9.24 6.56
CA ALA A 129 -11.31 7.82 6.87
C ALA A 129 -10.42 7.33 8.02
N HIS A 130 -9.63 8.22 8.64
CA HIS A 130 -8.68 7.89 9.70
C HIS A 130 -7.63 6.83 9.32
N ILE A 131 -7.28 6.75 8.03
CA ILE A 131 -6.19 5.88 7.56
C ILE A 131 -4.86 6.53 7.91
N ARG A 132 -3.95 5.76 8.52
CA ARG A 132 -2.59 6.22 8.84
C ARG A 132 -1.74 6.22 7.58
N VAL A 133 -1.20 7.37 7.19
CA VAL A 133 -0.37 7.49 5.98
C VAL A 133 1.02 7.99 6.35
N LEU A 134 2.05 7.20 6.09
CA LEU A 134 3.42 7.47 6.54
C LEU A 134 4.44 7.16 5.43
N PRO A 135 5.47 8.02 5.24
CA PRO A 135 6.59 7.68 4.38
C PRO A 135 7.41 6.55 5.01
N PHE A 136 7.73 5.51 4.23
CA PHE A 136 8.45 4.33 4.69
C PHE A 136 9.93 4.62 4.98
N THR A 137 10.55 5.47 4.16
CA THR A 137 11.97 5.82 4.24
C THR A 137 12.37 6.50 5.54
N GLU A 138 11.42 7.10 6.25
CA GLU A 138 11.65 7.87 7.47
C GLU A 138 11.30 7.09 8.75
N MET A 139 10.85 5.83 8.63
CA MET A 139 10.37 5.06 9.76
C MET A 139 11.49 4.44 10.58
N LYS A 140 11.46 4.68 11.90
CA LYS A 140 12.30 4.00 12.89
C LYS A 140 11.52 2.85 13.54
N GLU A 141 12.20 1.99 14.31
CA GLU A 141 11.56 0.85 14.97
C GLU A 141 10.38 1.27 15.87
N GLU A 142 10.53 2.41 16.55
CA GLU A 142 9.49 2.99 17.41
C GLU A 142 8.27 3.43 16.59
N SER A 143 8.48 3.95 15.37
CA SER A 143 7.39 4.36 14.47
C SER A 143 6.51 3.18 14.06
N PHE A 144 7.11 2.01 13.81
CA PHE A 144 6.34 0.79 13.50
C PHE A 144 5.54 0.30 14.70
N ILE A 145 6.11 0.35 15.90
CA ILE A 145 5.40 -0.03 17.14
C ILE A 145 4.19 0.87 17.35
N GLN A 146 4.37 2.19 17.27
CA GLN A 146 3.29 3.16 17.44
C GLN A 146 2.20 2.98 16.38
N LEU A 147 2.58 2.70 15.13
CA LEU A 147 1.63 2.40 14.06
C LEU A 147 0.77 1.18 14.40
N GLU A 148 1.39 0.05 14.78
CA GLU A 148 0.68 -1.19 15.12
C GLU A 148 -0.31 -0.98 16.29
N GLU A 149 0.05 -0.17 17.29
CA GLU A 149 -0.83 0.18 18.40
C GLU A 149 -2.01 1.06 17.93
N GLN A 150 -1.74 2.05 17.07
CA GLN A 150 -2.77 2.95 16.53
C GLN A 150 -3.80 2.23 15.65
N ILE A 151 -3.37 1.21 14.90
CA ILE A 151 -4.25 0.41 14.04
C ILE A 151 -4.81 -0.83 14.76
N GLY A 152 -4.50 -1.02 16.05
CA GLY A 152 -5.02 -2.13 16.85
C GLY A 152 -4.42 -3.51 16.54
N TRP A 153 -3.33 -3.58 15.79
CA TRP A 153 -2.58 -4.83 15.56
C TRP A 153 -1.81 -5.29 16.80
N ARG A 154 -1.57 -4.37 17.74
CA ARG A 154 -0.89 -4.63 19.01
C ARG A 154 -1.70 -4.05 20.17
N LYS A 155 -1.73 -4.76 21.30
CA LYS A 155 -2.21 -4.19 22.57
C LYS A 155 -1.19 -3.16 23.10
N PRO A 156 -1.63 -2.01 23.64
CA PRO A 156 -0.72 -1.03 24.22
C PRO A 156 0.15 -1.68 25.29
N THR A 157 1.47 -1.50 25.21
CA THR A 157 2.35 -1.94 26.29
C THR A 157 2.11 -1.08 27.52
N LYS A 158 1.31 -1.56 28.48
CA LYS A 158 1.41 -1.07 29.86
C LYS A 158 2.83 -1.39 30.33
N GLY A 159 3.50 -0.43 30.97
CA GLY A 159 4.87 -0.63 31.46
C GLY A 159 5.01 -1.95 32.24
N GLY A 160 6.03 -2.75 31.89
CA GLY A 160 6.34 -4.02 32.55
C GLY A 160 6.08 -5.25 31.68
N THR A 161 7.17 -5.86 31.19
CA THR A 161 7.33 -7.25 30.70
C THR A 161 6.19 -7.84 29.85
N ALA A 162 6.41 -7.87 28.54
CA ALA A 162 5.53 -8.56 27.59
C ALA A 162 5.66 -10.10 27.74
N GLU A 163 4.65 -10.73 28.35
CA GLU A 163 4.41 -12.17 28.19
C GLU A 163 3.81 -12.45 26.81
N TRP A 164 4.51 -13.28 26.06
CA TRP A 164 4.06 -13.82 24.79
C TRP A 164 3.06 -14.95 25.05
N THR A 165 1.78 -14.73 24.76
CA THR A 165 0.83 -15.85 24.63
C THR A 165 0.86 -16.32 23.19
N ASN A 166 1.65 -17.38 22.94
CA ASN A 166 1.50 -18.19 21.74
C ASN A 166 0.08 -18.73 21.70
N ARG A 167 -0.70 -18.37 20.68
CA ARG A 167 -1.93 -19.09 20.33
C ARG A 167 -1.70 -19.86 19.05
N THR A 168 -1.72 -21.19 19.23
CA THR A 168 -2.06 -22.23 18.25
C THR A 168 -3.38 -21.95 17.56
#